data_AF-A0A4Y8YTJ4-F1
#
_entry.id   AF-A0A4Y8YTJ4-F1
#
_cell.length_a   1.000
_cell.length_b   1.000
_cell.length_c   1.000
_cell.angle_alpha   90.00
_cell.angle_beta   90.00
_cell.angle_gamma   90.00
#
_symmetry.space_group_name_H-M   'P 1'
#
loop_
_entity.id
_entity.type
_entity.pdbx_description
1 polymer ?
#
loop_
_entity_poly.entity_id
_entity_poly.type
_entity_poly.pdbx_seq_one_letter_code
_entity_poly.pdbx_strand_id
1 'polypeptide(L)'
;SHRNTGKVCDDPIADRMLQRIAADENLHMIFYRNITGAAMDISPDQTLQAVSDIVTNFVMPGAGMPNFRRNGVLMAKHGIYDLRQHLEDVVWPVLRKWSVFERNDFTARGENKREELAAFLEDLERQATKFEEMRDRSLARERAKAEARAS
;
A
#
# COMPACT_ATOMS: atom_id res chain seq x y z
N SER A 1 -6.61 -4.16 -3.65
CA SER A 1 -6.39 -5.06 -4.80
C SER A 1 -7.62 -5.88 -5.19
N HIS A 2 -8.10 -6.87 -4.42
CA HIS A 2 -9.23 -7.74 -4.85
C HIS A 2 -10.49 -6.98 -5.30
N ARG A 3 -10.92 -5.99 -4.51
CA ARG A 3 -12.06 -5.13 -4.87
C ARG A 3 -11.83 -4.34 -6.17
N ASN A 4 -10.60 -3.86 -6.39
CA ASN A 4 -10.26 -3.12 -7.60
C ASN A 4 -10.21 -4.05 -8.82
N THR A 5 -9.64 -5.25 -8.67
CA THR A 5 -9.67 -6.28 -9.71
C THR A 5 -11.09 -6.65 -10.12
N GLY A 6 -12.01 -6.82 -9.16
CA GLY A 6 -13.42 -7.13 -9.46
C GLY A 6 -14.08 -6.08 -10.36
N LYS A 7 -13.84 -4.79 -10.07
CA LYS A 7 -14.33 -3.67 -10.89
C LYS A 7 -13.72 -3.65 -12.29
N VAL A 8 -12.43 -3.97 -12.42
CA VAL A 8 -11.71 -3.95 -13.71
C VAL A 8 -12.05 -5.16 -14.58
N CYS A 9 -12.40 -6.30 -13.99
CA CYS A 9 -12.74 -7.52 -14.73
C CYS A 9 -14.00 -7.41 -15.60
N ASP A 10 -14.93 -6.52 -15.27
CA ASP A 10 -16.22 -6.36 -15.97
C ASP A 10 -17.01 -7.67 -16.13
N ASP A 11 -16.89 -8.57 -15.13
CA ASP A 11 -17.55 -9.87 -15.09
C ASP A 11 -18.34 -10.01 -13.77
N PRO A 12 -19.67 -10.23 -13.82
CA PRO A 12 -20.51 -10.32 -12.61
C PRO A 12 -20.21 -11.50 -11.68
N ILE A 13 -19.57 -12.56 -12.17
CA ILE A 13 -19.16 -13.71 -11.34
C ILE A 13 -17.85 -13.34 -10.63
N ALA A 14 -16.88 -12.79 -11.36
CA ALA A 14 -15.61 -12.35 -10.80
C ALA A 14 -15.79 -11.26 -9.74
N ASP A 15 -16.64 -10.26 -9.99
CA ASP A 15 -16.92 -9.19 -9.02
C ASP A 15 -17.49 -9.76 -7.71
N ARG A 16 -18.51 -10.63 -7.78
CA ARG A 16 -19.09 -11.29 -6.60
C ARG A 16 -18.09 -12.15 -5.84
N MET A 17 -17.25 -12.90 -6.56
CA MET A 17 -16.22 -13.75 -5.95
C MET A 17 -15.16 -12.91 -5.24
N LEU A 18 -14.64 -11.87 -5.91
CA LEU A 18 -13.58 -11.01 -5.38
C LEU A 18 -14.07 -10.11 -4.24
N GLN A 19 -15.35 -9.75 -4.21
CA GLN A 19 -15.96 -9.07 -3.06
C GLN A 19 -15.94 -9.94 -1.81
N ARG A 20 -16.20 -11.25 -1.92
CA ARG A 20 -16.13 -12.18 -0.78
C ARG A 20 -14.70 -12.30 -0.26
N ILE A 21 -13.73 -12.50 -1.15
CA ILE A 21 -12.31 -12.54 -0.78
C ILE A 21 -11.90 -11.22 -0.10
N ALA A 22 -12.28 -10.07 -0.66
CA ALA A 22 -11.97 -8.77 -0.07
C ALA A 22 -12.59 -8.59 1.34
N ALA A 23 -13.78 -9.16 1.59
CA ALA A 23 -14.41 -9.12 2.91
C ALA A 23 -13.62 -9.96 3.92
N ASP A 24 -13.20 -11.17 3.53
CA ASP A 24 -12.39 -12.05 4.38
C ASP A 24 -11.03 -11.42 4.70
N GLU A 25 -10.34 -10.88 3.69
CA GLU A 25 -9.04 -10.20 3.89
C GLU A 25 -9.16 -8.95 4.78
N ASN A 26 -10.30 -8.25 4.75
CA ASN A 26 -10.54 -7.13 5.65
C ASN A 26 -10.69 -7.60 7.12
N LEU A 27 -11.32 -8.75 7.36
CA LEU A 27 -11.38 -9.34 8.70
C LEU A 27 -9.99 -9.75 9.20
N HIS A 28 -9.16 -10.35 8.34
CA HIS A 28 -7.77 -10.66 8.67
C HIS A 28 -6.97 -9.40 9.01
N MET A 29 -7.08 -8.36 8.18
CA MET A 29 -6.40 -7.09 8.41
C MET A 29 -6.81 -6.48 9.75
N ILE A 30 -8.10 -6.44 10.08
CA ILE A 30 -8.60 -5.93 11.36
C ILE A 30 -8.03 -6.75 12.53
N PHE A 31 -8.02 -8.07 12.43
CA PHE A 31 -7.48 -8.95 13.45
C PHE A 31 -6.00 -8.67 13.75
N TYR A 32 -5.14 -8.71 12.73
CA TYR A 32 -3.71 -8.46 12.91
C TYR A 32 -3.43 -7.03 13.38
N ARG A 33 -4.13 -6.04 12.81
CA ARG A 33 -3.98 -4.64 13.20
C ARG A 33 -4.34 -4.43 14.68
N ASN A 34 -5.38 -5.08 15.17
CA ASN A 34 -5.79 -4.95 16.58
C ASN A 34 -4.78 -5.63 17.52
N ILE A 35 -4.23 -6.79 17.15
CA ILE A 35 -3.18 -7.46 17.93
C ILE A 35 -1.93 -6.59 18.02
N THR A 36 -1.46 -6.04 16.90
CA THR A 36 -0.30 -5.13 16.91
C THR A 36 -0.59 -3.84 17.69
N GLY A 37 -1.83 -3.35 17.66
CA GLY A 37 -2.24 -2.22 18.50
C GLY A 37 -2.08 -2.53 19.99
N ALA A 38 -2.55 -3.70 20.44
CA ALA A 38 -2.35 -4.14 21.82
C ALA A 38 -0.86 -4.34 22.17
N ALA A 39 -0.04 -4.81 21.23
CA ALA A 39 1.40 -4.90 21.43
C ALA A 39 2.05 -3.52 21.61
N MET A 40 1.58 -2.50 20.89
CA MET A 40 2.02 -1.11 21.03
C MET A 40 1.75 -0.58 22.44
N ASP A 41 0.62 -0.96 23.05
CA ASP A 41 0.27 -0.53 24.42
C ASP A 41 1.08 -1.26 25.50
N ILE A 42 1.65 -2.43 25.20
CA ILE A 42 2.46 -3.22 26.15
C ILE A 42 3.94 -2.89 26.05
N SER A 43 4.48 -2.78 24.82
CA SER A 43 5.89 -2.55 24.54
C SER A 43 6.03 -1.62 23.33
N PRO A 44 5.80 -0.31 23.52
CA PRO A 44 5.66 0.65 22.43
C PRO A 44 6.95 0.76 21.59
N ASP A 45 8.11 0.93 22.21
CA ASP A 45 9.40 1.00 21.51
C ASP A 45 9.71 -0.25 20.66
N GLN A 46 9.52 -1.44 21.23
CA GLN A 46 9.82 -2.70 20.54
C GLN A 46 8.85 -2.92 19.38
N THR A 47 7.57 -2.60 19.58
CA THR A 47 6.54 -2.74 18.56
C THR A 47 6.78 -1.75 17.42
N LEU A 48 7.11 -0.49 17.72
CA LEU A 48 7.45 0.51 16.71
C LEU A 48 8.66 0.10 15.90
N GLN A 49 9.72 -0.43 16.54
CA GLN A 49 10.88 -0.99 15.86
C GLN A 49 10.46 -2.06 14.84
N ALA A 50 9.69 -3.06 15.26
CA ALA A 50 9.26 -4.13 14.38
C ALA A 50 8.37 -3.62 13.23
N VAL A 51 7.45 -2.70 13.51
CA VAL A 51 6.60 -2.07 12.48
C VAL A 51 7.46 -1.32 11.48
N SER A 52 8.41 -0.51 11.95
CA SER A 52 9.31 0.26 11.08
C SER A 52 10.15 -0.66 10.20
N ASP A 53 10.69 -1.74 10.75
CA ASP A 53 11.49 -2.71 9.99
C ASP A 53 10.68 -3.36 8.87
N ILE A 54 9.41 -3.71 9.13
CA ILE A 54 8.53 -4.29 8.12
C ILE A 54 8.13 -3.26 7.06
N VAL A 55 7.76 -2.04 7.45
CA VAL A 55 7.35 -0.98 6.51
C VAL A 55 8.50 -0.58 5.59
N THR A 56 9.70 -0.42 6.14
CA THR A 56 10.88 0.03 5.37
C THR A 56 11.45 -1.04 4.45
N ASN A 57 11.21 -2.32 4.75
CA ASN A 57 11.72 -3.46 3.97
C ASN A 57 10.59 -4.25 3.27
N PHE A 58 9.40 -3.67 3.12
CA PHE A 58 8.27 -4.37 2.55
C PHE A 58 8.54 -4.80 1.11
N VAL A 59 8.37 -6.10 0.84
CA VAL A 59 8.46 -6.67 -0.50
C VAL A 59 7.16 -7.41 -0.79
N MET A 60 6.62 -7.20 -1.99
CA MET A 60 5.42 -7.92 -2.42
C MET A 60 5.66 -9.43 -2.36
N PRO A 61 4.75 -10.23 -1.77
CA PRO A 61 4.91 -11.68 -1.65
C PRO A 61 5.16 -12.40 -2.99
N GLY A 62 4.66 -11.83 -4.09
CA GLY A 62 4.86 -12.35 -5.44
C GLY A 62 6.18 -11.98 -6.11
N ALA A 63 7.09 -11.24 -5.45
CA ALA A 63 8.31 -10.71 -6.08
C ALA A 63 9.21 -11.77 -6.72
N GLY A 64 9.20 -13.01 -6.21
CA GLY A 64 9.94 -14.14 -6.77
C GLY A 64 9.25 -14.84 -7.95
N MET A 65 8.03 -14.46 -8.32
CA MET A 65 7.29 -15.11 -9.40
C MET A 65 7.81 -14.70 -10.79
N PRO A 66 7.79 -15.62 -11.78
CA PRO A 66 8.09 -15.27 -13.17
C PRO A 66 7.25 -14.09 -13.65
N ASN A 67 7.88 -13.14 -14.36
CA ASN A 67 7.24 -11.94 -14.90
C ASN A 67 6.60 -11.00 -13.87
N PHE A 68 6.88 -11.13 -12.56
CA PHE A 68 6.23 -10.32 -11.53
C PHE A 68 6.34 -8.82 -11.80
N ARG A 69 7.53 -8.33 -12.18
CA ARG A 69 7.73 -6.91 -12.52
C ARG A 69 6.78 -6.43 -13.62
N ARG A 70 6.59 -7.23 -14.68
CA ARG A 70 5.68 -6.91 -15.77
C ARG A 70 4.22 -6.89 -15.28
N ASN A 71 3.83 -7.90 -14.48
CA ASN A 71 2.49 -7.99 -13.92
C ASN A 71 2.18 -6.83 -12.97
N GLY A 72 3.15 -6.42 -12.14
CA GLY A 72 3.03 -5.26 -11.26
C GLY A 72 2.79 -3.96 -12.03
N VAL A 73 3.50 -3.74 -13.15
CA VAL A 73 3.25 -2.59 -14.03
C VAL A 73 1.82 -2.61 -14.60
N LEU A 74 1.32 -3.78 -15.01
CA LEU A 74 -0.05 -3.92 -15.50
C LEU A 74 -1.07 -3.62 -14.39
N MET A 75 -0.87 -4.14 -13.19
CA MET A 75 -1.74 -3.87 -12.04
C MET A 75 -1.82 -2.37 -11.74
N ALA A 76 -0.68 -1.68 -11.70
CA ALA A 76 -0.63 -0.25 -11.45
C ALA A 76 -1.27 0.56 -12.59
N LYS A 77 -1.03 0.19 -13.85
CA LYS A 77 -1.64 0.84 -15.01
C LYS A 77 -3.18 0.78 -14.96
N HIS A 78 -3.74 -0.32 -14.46
CA HIS A 78 -5.18 -0.52 -14.32
C HIS A 78 -5.74 -0.09 -12.95
N GLY A 79 -4.94 0.58 -12.10
CA GLY A 79 -5.39 1.07 -10.79
C GLY A 79 -5.74 -0.03 -9.78
N ILE A 80 -5.23 -1.25 -9.99
CA ILE A 80 -5.49 -2.39 -9.11
C ILE A 80 -4.71 -2.25 -7.80
N TYR A 81 -3.42 -1.96 -7.93
CA TYR A 81 -2.49 -1.70 -6.83
C TYR A 81 -1.26 -0.95 -7.36
N ASP A 82 -0.89 0.15 -6.72
CA ASP A 82 0.32 0.90 -6.98
C ASP A 82 0.92 1.49 -5.69
N LEU A 83 2.00 2.27 -5.84
CA LEU A 83 2.74 2.83 -4.71
C LEU A 83 1.92 3.86 -3.92
N ARG A 84 1.10 4.66 -4.62
CA ARG A 84 0.19 5.65 -4.00
C ARG A 84 -0.84 4.93 -3.14
N GLN A 85 -1.51 3.91 -3.71
CA GLN A 85 -2.48 3.09 -3.00
C GLN A 85 -1.83 2.35 -1.82
N HIS A 86 -0.60 1.86 -1.96
CA HIS A 86 0.12 1.26 -0.83
C HIS A 86 0.29 2.26 0.32
N LEU A 87 0.74 3.48 0.02
CA LEU A 87 0.97 4.49 1.04
C LEU A 87 -0.33 4.95 1.71
N GLU A 88 -1.34 5.32 0.92
CA GLU A 88 -2.56 5.96 1.42
C GLU A 88 -3.64 4.98 1.91
N ASP A 89 -3.77 3.81 1.29
CA ASP A 89 -4.82 2.85 1.63
C ASP A 89 -4.32 1.75 2.57
N VAL A 90 -3.00 1.54 2.68
CA VAL A 90 -2.41 0.47 3.51
C VAL A 90 -1.58 1.04 4.66
N VAL A 91 -0.52 1.80 4.38
CA VAL A 91 0.45 2.21 5.40
C VAL A 91 -0.13 3.28 6.33
N TRP A 92 -0.54 4.42 5.80
CA TRP A 92 -1.07 5.53 6.61
C TRP A 92 -2.29 5.16 7.46
N PRO A 93 -3.30 4.43 6.96
CA PRO A 93 -4.47 4.08 7.78
C PRO A 93 -4.10 3.23 8.99
N VAL A 94 -3.12 2.34 8.83
CA VAL A 94 -2.64 1.48 9.91
C VAL A 94 -1.83 2.29 10.94
N LEU A 95 -0.88 3.12 10.49
CA LEU A 95 -0.09 3.98 11.39
C LEU A 95 -0.96 4.96 12.18
N ARG A 96 -1.97 5.56 11.52
CA ARG A 96 -2.96 6.43 12.18
C ARG A 96 -3.79 5.66 13.20
N LYS A 97 -4.18 4.43 12.90
CA LYS A 97 -4.97 3.60 13.82
C LYS A 97 -4.21 3.27 15.11
N TRP A 98 -2.89 3.14 15.04
CA TRP A 98 -2.02 2.97 16.21
C TRP A 98 -1.52 4.28 16.81
N SER A 99 -1.90 5.42 16.22
CA SER A 99 -1.51 6.78 16.64
C SER A 99 0.01 6.96 16.72
N VAL A 100 0.77 6.36 15.81
CA VAL A 100 2.25 6.29 15.88
C VAL A 100 2.90 7.67 16.03
N PHE A 101 2.33 8.72 15.42
CA PHE A 101 2.91 10.06 15.47
C PHE A 101 2.34 10.95 16.58
N GLU A 102 1.25 10.51 17.22
CA GLU A 102 0.59 11.22 18.32
C GLU A 102 0.91 10.63 19.70
N ARG A 103 1.50 9.42 19.75
CA ARG A 103 1.93 8.76 20.98
C ARG A 103 3.03 9.53 21.70
N ASN A 104 2.99 9.53 23.04
CA ASN A 104 3.94 10.21 23.92
C ASN A 104 4.62 9.25 24.92
N ASP A 105 4.52 7.95 24.68
CA ASP A 105 4.99 6.87 25.54
C ASP A 105 6.22 6.13 24.97
N PHE A 106 6.84 6.67 23.92
CA PHE A 106 8.13 6.17 23.44
C PHE A 106 9.27 6.72 24.28
N THR A 107 10.30 5.90 24.46
CA THR A 107 11.59 6.39 24.98
C THR A 107 12.39 7.06 23.87
N ALA A 108 13.56 7.63 24.19
CA ALA A 108 14.48 8.20 23.20
C ALA A 108 14.78 7.23 22.02
N ARG A 109 14.83 5.92 22.29
CA ARG A 109 15.02 4.92 21.22
C ARG A 109 13.81 4.83 20.30
N GLY A 110 12.61 4.81 20.86
CA GLY A 110 11.37 4.83 20.08
C GLY A 110 11.21 6.12 19.29
N GLU A 111 11.56 7.28 19.86
CA GLU A 111 11.55 8.56 19.14
C GLU A 111 12.47 8.56 17.93
N ASN A 112 13.73 8.14 18.09
CA ASN A 112 14.66 8.04 16.97
C ASN A 112 14.10 7.15 15.85
N LYS A 113 13.46 6.03 16.21
CA LYS A 113 12.84 5.13 15.24
C LYS A 113 11.61 5.75 14.56
N ARG A 114 10.84 6.55 15.31
CA ARG A 114 9.69 7.30 14.78
C ARG A 114 10.14 8.33 13.74
N GLU A 115 11.26 9.01 13.99
CA GLU A 115 11.87 9.96 13.04
C GLU A 115 12.38 9.26 11.78
N GLU A 116 13.08 8.12 11.92
CA GLU A 116 13.50 7.30 10.77
C GLU A 116 12.31 6.86 9.91
N LEU A 117 11.22 6.39 10.57
CA LEU A 117 9.99 6.01 9.89
C LEU A 117 9.35 7.21 9.18
N ALA A 118 9.30 8.39 9.82
CA ALA A 118 8.77 9.61 9.21
C ALA A 118 9.56 9.98 7.94
N ALA A 119 10.89 9.99 8.01
CA ALA A 119 11.75 10.31 6.87
C ALA A 119 11.56 9.31 5.71
N PHE A 120 11.38 8.02 6.03
CA PHE A 120 11.06 7.01 5.02
C PHE A 120 9.69 7.27 4.36
N LEU A 121 8.66 7.59 5.14
CA LEU A 121 7.31 7.87 4.61
C LEU A 121 7.29 9.11 3.71
N GLU A 122 8.05 10.15 4.06
CA GLU A 122 8.23 11.32 3.20
C GLU A 122 8.91 10.96 1.87
N ASP A 123 9.90 10.08 1.90
CA ASP A 123 10.53 9.61 0.66
C ASP A 123 9.57 8.75 -0.17
N LEU A 124 8.82 7.86 0.48
CA LEU A 124 7.81 7.03 -0.16
C LEU A 124 6.72 7.88 -0.83
N GLU A 125 6.30 8.99 -0.20
CA GLU A 125 5.39 9.99 -0.76
C GLU A 125 5.96 10.66 -2.03
N ARG A 126 7.24 11.05 -2.00
CA ARG A 126 7.94 11.60 -3.18
C ARG A 126 8.02 10.57 -4.30
N GLN A 127 8.29 9.31 -3.97
CA GLN A 127 8.34 8.22 -4.94
C GLN A 127 6.96 7.94 -5.55
N ALA A 128 5.90 7.93 -4.73
CA ALA A 128 4.52 7.75 -5.18
C ALA A 128 4.11 8.86 -6.16
N THR A 129 4.37 10.13 -5.81
CA THR A 129 4.10 11.27 -6.70
C THR A 129 4.80 11.13 -8.06
N LYS A 130 6.10 10.83 -8.05
CA LYS A 130 6.87 10.61 -9.30
C LYS A 130 6.30 9.46 -10.13
N PHE A 131 5.88 8.37 -9.46
CA PHE A 131 5.28 7.23 -10.12
C PHE A 131 3.95 7.59 -10.82
N GLU A 132 3.09 8.34 -10.16
CA GLU A 132 1.82 8.83 -10.72
C GLU A 132 2.04 9.72 -11.94
N GLU A 133 2.96 10.69 -11.86
CA GLU A 133 3.33 11.55 -12.99
C GLU A 133 3.84 10.74 -14.19
N MET A 134 4.61 9.68 -13.95
CA MET A 134 5.08 8.78 -15.01
C MET A 134 3.92 7.98 -15.63
N ARG A 135 3.03 7.43 -14.80
CA ARG A 135 1.84 6.68 -15.23
C ARG A 135 0.94 7.57 -16.08
N ASP A 136 0.61 8.77 -15.61
CA ASP A 136 -0.33 9.67 -16.28
C ASP A 136 0.24 10.18 -17.61
N ARG A 137 1.54 10.48 -17.67
CA ARG A 137 2.22 10.77 -18.95
C ARG A 137 2.16 9.60 -19.93
N SER A 138 2.29 8.36 -19.45
CA SER A 138 2.19 7.17 -20.29
C SER A 138 0.77 7.00 -20.84
N LEU A 139 -0.26 7.16 -19.99
CA LEU A 139 -1.66 7.08 -20.38
C LEU A 139 -2.05 8.18 -21.39
N ALA A 140 -1.58 9.42 -21.17
CA ALA A 140 -1.82 10.53 -22.10
C ALA A 140 -1.21 10.25 -23.49
N ARG A 141 0.01 9.70 -23.54
CA ARG A 141 0.66 9.31 -24.81
C ARG A 141 -0.10 8.20 -25.52
N GLU A 142 -0.65 7.22 -24.80
CA GLU A 142 -1.45 6.15 -25.39
C GLU A 142 -2.76 6.68 -25.96
N ARG A 143 -3.45 7.59 -25.24
CA ARG A 143 -4.68 8.25 -25.72
C ARG A 143 -4.43 9.05 -27.00
N ALA A 144 -3.40 9.89 -27.02
CA ALA A 144 -3.04 10.68 -28.21
C ALA A 144 -2.74 9.80 -29.43
N LYS A 145 -2.07 8.65 -29.24
CA LYS A 145 -1.82 7.68 -30.31
C LYS A 145 -3.09 6.99 -30.80
N ALA A 146 -4.03 6.70 -29.91
CA ALA A 146 -5.30 6.09 -30.27
C ALA A 146 -6.17 7.08 -31.07
N GLU A 147 -6.23 8.34 -30.65
CA GLU A 147 -6.91 9.42 -31.36
C GLU A 147 -6.34 9.64 -32.77
N ALA A 148 -5.01 9.71 -32.90
CA ALA A 148 -4.34 9.88 -34.20
C ALA A 148 -4.50 8.69 -35.16
N ARG A 149 -4.86 7.50 -34.66
CA ARG A 149 -5.18 6.32 -35.49
C ARG A 149 -6.66 6.27 -35.88
N ALA A 150 -7.51 6.96 -35.14
CA ALA A 150 -8.95 7.03 -35.38
C ALA A 150 -9.33 8.20 -36.31
N SER A 151 -8.48 9.21 -36.44
CA SER A 151 -8.55 10.29 -37.44
C SER A 151 -7.98 9.87 -38.78
#